data_AF-A0A9Q0NHR2-F1
#
_entry.id   AF-A0A9Q0NHR2-F1
#
_cell.length_a   1.000
_cell.length_b   1.000
_cell.length_c   1.000
_cell.angle_alpha   90.00
_cell.angle_beta   90.00
_cell.angle_gamma   90.00
#
_symmetry.space_group_name_H-M   'P 1'
#
loop_
_entity.id
_entity.type
_entity.pdbx_description
1 polymer ?
#
loop_
_entity_poly.entity_id
_entity_poly.type
_entity_poly.pdbx_seq_one_letter_code
_entity_poly.pdbx_strand_id
1 'polypeptide(L)'
;MKKDSKTSSRMSLKLSSLQKRSLRKRRMLQAMVVLRRQVGVQWWLMSLLNKQVNRYQSLQRKIDELCKRMHDNDVDMSPGDSSTGTARKKEETKTLETFLNDTFQVQRYMVATGQKLMEVRSKIASGFVEVPEELEKSAGSFDIKFFAKNIKTLFQEVQRDLEVRITRIIGDLEGTLGCEGMIRMRR
;
A
#
# COMPACT_ATOMS: atom_id res chain seq x y z
N MET A 1 17.96 41.27 -65.58
CA MET A 1 18.61 41.00 -64.28
C MET A 1 17.72 41.11 -63.03
N LYS A 2 16.44 41.55 -63.11
CA LYS A 2 15.55 41.65 -61.93
C LYS A 2 14.78 40.37 -61.53
N LYS A 3 14.71 39.35 -62.41
CA LYS A 3 13.95 38.11 -62.14
C LYS A 3 14.66 37.25 -61.09
N ASP A 4 15.99 37.13 -61.13
CA ASP A 4 16.75 36.20 -60.29
C ASP A 4 16.81 36.60 -58.80
N SER A 5 16.78 37.90 -58.50
CA SER A 5 16.72 38.42 -57.13
C SER A 5 15.40 38.08 -56.43
N LYS A 6 14.27 38.12 -57.17
CA LYS A 6 12.93 37.88 -56.62
C LYS A 6 12.67 36.39 -56.37
N THR A 7 13.24 35.51 -57.20
CA THR A 7 13.23 34.05 -56.99
C THR A 7 14.09 33.64 -55.80
N SER A 8 15.28 34.23 -55.67
CA SER A 8 16.18 33.97 -54.52
C SER A 8 15.52 34.34 -53.18
N SER A 9 14.88 35.51 -53.11
CA SER A 9 14.16 35.97 -51.91
C SER A 9 12.96 35.07 -51.54
N ARG A 10 12.21 34.57 -52.54
CA ARG A 10 11.10 33.63 -52.33
C ARG A 10 11.56 32.26 -51.82
N MET A 11 12.71 31.76 -52.30
CA MET A 11 13.26 30.49 -51.83
C MET A 11 13.71 30.57 -50.36
N SER A 12 14.37 31.68 -49.98
CA SER A 12 14.83 31.90 -48.60
C SER A 12 13.68 31.97 -47.59
N LEU A 13 12.58 32.65 -47.95
CA LEU A 13 11.35 32.69 -47.13
C LEU A 13 10.73 31.30 -46.95
N LYS A 14 10.65 30.48 -48.02
CA LYS A 14 10.15 29.10 -47.93
C LYS A 14 11.02 28.26 -47.00
N LEU A 15 12.34 28.36 -47.11
CA LEU A 15 13.28 27.61 -46.26
C LEU A 15 13.09 27.95 -44.78
N SER A 16 12.97 29.23 -44.42
CA SER A 16 12.73 29.67 -43.04
C SER A 16 11.40 29.15 -42.47
N SER A 17 10.35 29.10 -43.29
CA SER A 17 9.03 28.61 -42.88
C SER A 17 9.04 27.10 -42.63
N LEU A 18 9.78 26.34 -43.44
CA LEU A 18 9.97 24.90 -43.26
C LEU A 18 10.79 24.62 -42.00
N GLN A 19 11.81 25.41 -41.72
CA GLN A 19 12.65 25.28 -40.52
C GLN A 19 11.85 25.56 -39.23
N LYS A 20 11.00 26.60 -39.24
CA LYS A 20 10.05 26.89 -38.14
C LYS A 20 9.03 25.75 -37.94
N ARG A 21 8.48 25.19 -39.03
CA ARG A 21 7.56 24.03 -38.96
C ARG A 21 8.25 22.78 -38.42
N SER A 22 9.49 22.51 -38.85
CA SER A 22 10.32 21.41 -38.35
C SER A 22 10.60 21.54 -36.84
N LEU A 23 10.98 22.74 -36.39
CA LEU A 23 11.22 23.02 -34.97
C LEU A 23 9.94 22.85 -34.12
N ARG A 24 8.79 23.33 -34.61
CA ARG A 24 7.48 23.11 -33.95
C ARG A 24 7.12 21.63 -33.87
N LYS A 25 7.33 20.86 -34.94
CA LYS A 25 7.10 19.40 -34.91
C LYS A 25 8.01 18.71 -33.89
N ARG A 26 9.30 19.05 -33.82
CA ARG A 26 10.22 18.50 -32.80
C ARG A 26 9.76 18.83 -31.38
N ARG A 27 9.34 20.06 -31.11
CA ARG A 27 8.79 20.47 -29.80
C ARG A 27 7.51 19.71 -29.43
N MET A 28 6.58 19.54 -30.37
CA MET A 28 5.36 18.76 -30.14
C MET A 28 5.66 17.28 -29.87
N LEU A 29 6.59 16.68 -30.62
CA LEU A 29 7.00 15.30 -30.41
C LEU A 29 7.65 15.11 -29.03
N GLN A 30 8.53 16.04 -28.62
CA GLN A 30 9.10 16.03 -27.27
C GLN A 30 8.01 16.17 -26.19
N ALA A 31 7.07 17.11 -26.34
CA ALA A 31 5.98 17.29 -25.40
C ALA A 31 5.08 16.03 -25.29
N MET A 32 4.80 15.35 -26.41
CA MET A 32 4.06 14.08 -26.40
C MET A 32 4.81 12.94 -25.71
N VAL A 33 6.13 12.84 -25.92
CA VAL A 33 6.97 11.83 -25.25
C VAL A 33 6.98 12.06 -23.74
N VAL A 34 7.13 13.31 -23.31
CA VAL A 34 7.08 13.71 -21.89
C VAL A 34 5.71 13.40 -21.28
N LEU A 35 4.61 13.80 -21.95
CA LEU A 35 3.26 13.55 -21.45
C LEU A 35 2.96 12.05 -21.34
N ARG A 36 3.36 11.26 -22.34
CA ARG A 36 3.20 9.79 -22.31
C ARG A 36 3.98 9.18 -21.15
N ARG A 37 5.21 9.63 -20.89
CA ARG A 37 6.02 9.18 -19.74
C ARG A 37 5.35 9.55 -18.41
N GLN A 38 4.88 10.79 -18.27
CA GLN A 38 4.22 11.27 -17.06
C GLN A 38 2.95 10.47 -16.73
N VAL A 39 2.07 10.27 -17.72
CA VAL A 39 0.83 9.48 -17.56
C VAL A 39 1.17 8.02 -17.21
N GLY A 40 2.22 7.45 -17.81
CA GLY A 40 2.70 6.11 -17.48
C GLY A 40 3.18 5.97 -16.04
N VAL A 41 3.95 6.94 -15.54
CA VAL A 41 4.42 6.99 -14.14
C VAL A 41 3.24 7.08 -13.16
N GLN A 42 2.27 7.96 -13.44
CA GLN A 42 1.09 8.13 -12.60
C GLN A 42 0.24 6.85 -12.54
N TRP A 43 0.02 6.20 -13.69
CA TRP A 43 -0.72 4.94 -13.74
C TRP A 43 -0.02 3.80 -12.99
N TRP A 44 1.30 3.69 -13.13
CA TRP A 44 2.10 2.68 -12.42
C TRP A 44 2.05 2.88 -10.89
N LEU A 45 2.14 4.12 -10.42
CA LEU A 45 1.99 4.47 -9.00
C LEU A 45 0.62 4.07 -8.45
N MET A 46 -0.46 4.41 -9.17
CA MET A 46 -1.82 4.06 -8.76
C MET A 46 -2.02 2.55 -8.69
N SER A 47 -1.47 1.79 -9.66
CA SER A 47 -1.51 0.32 -9.65
C SER A 47 -0.77 -0.27 -8.44
N LEU A 48 0.40 0.26 -8.10
CA LEU A 48 1.17 -0.17 -6.92
C LEU A 48 0.42 0.11 -5.62
N LEU A 49 -0.15 1.30 -5.49
CA LEU A 49 -0.92 1.68 -4.30
C LEU A 49 -2.17 0.82 -4.14
N ASN A 50 -2.92 0.59 -5.21
CA ASN A 50 -4.14 -0.22 -5.15
C ASN A 50 -3.84 -1.66 -4.68
N LYS A 51 -2.69 -2.22 -5.10
CA LYS A 51 -2.22 -3.52 -4.60
C LYS A 51 -1.93 -3.51 -3.10
N GLN A 52 -1.37 -2.42 -2.57
CA GLN A 52 -1.12 -2.30 -1.13
C GLN A 52 -2.44 -2.14 -0.36
N VAL A 53 -3.35 -1.29 -0.81
CA VAL A 53 -4.69 -1.12 -0.22
C VAL A 53 -5.41 -2.47 -0.13
N ASN A 54 -5.41 -3.26 -1.21
CA ASN A 54 -6.04 -4.59 -1.22
C ASN A 54 -5.41 -5.56 -0.20
N ARG A 55 -4.10 -5.50 0.03
CA ARG A 55 -3.41 -6.32 1.04
C ARG A 55 -3.84 -5.93 2.45
N TYR A 56 -3.90 -4.63 2.73
CA TYR A 56 -4.35 -4.12 4.03
C TYR A 56 -5.82 -4.43 4.29
N GLN A 57 -6.70 -4.26 3.30
CA GLN A 57 -8.11 -4.65 3.42
C GLN A 57 -8.30 -6.14 3.67
N SER A 58 -7.48 -6.99 3.04
CA SER A 58 -7.48 -8.44 3.29
C SER A 58 -7.03 -8.78 4.71
N LEU A 59 -5.96 -8.13 5.18
CA LEU A 59 -5.46 -8.27 6.56
C LEU A 59 -6.51 -7.82 7.58
N GLN A 60 -7.12 -6.65 7.37
CA GLN A 60 -8.18 -6.14 8.23
C GLN A 60 -9.34 -7.13 8.32
N ARG A 61 -9.82 -7.67 7.19
CA ARG A 61 -10.86 -8.71 7.17
C ARG A 61 -10.49 -9.95 7.98
N LYS A 62 -9.25 -10.43 7.88
CA LYS A 62 -8.77 -11.57 8.68
C LYS A 62 -8.81 -11.29 10.18
N ILE A 63 -8.43 -10.08 10.59
CA ILE A 63 -8.50 -9.66 12.00
C ILE A 63 -9.95 -9.56 12.46
N ASP A 64 -10.83 -8.95 11.65
CA ASP A 64 -12.25 -8.80 11.98
C ASP A 64 -12.94 -10.18 12.11
N GLU A 65 -12.64 -11.11 11.19
CA GLU A 65 -13.14 -12.49 11.22
C GLU A 65 -12.63 -13.26 12.45
N LEU A 66 -11.36 -13.07 12.82
CA LEU A 66 -10.79 -13.65 14.03
C LEU A 66 -11.47 -13.09 15.30
N CYS A 67 -11.61 -11.76 15.41
CA CYS A 67 -12.33 -11.11 16.50
C CYS A 67 -13.76 -11.62 16.64
N LYS A 68 -14.48 -11.75 15.50
CA LYS A 68 -15.84 -12.27 15.49
C LYS A 68 -15.89 -13.70 16.01
N ARG A 69 -15.05 -14.59 15.50
CA ARG A 69 -15.01 -15.99 15.96
C ARG A 69 -14.68 -16.09 17.45
N MET A 70 -13.75 -15.27 17.96
CA MET A 70 -13.47 -15.24 19.39
C MET A 70 -14.68 -14.78 20.21
N HIS A 71 -15.36 -13.72 19.78
CA HIS A 71 -16.52 -13.20 20.50
C HIS A 71 -17.72 -14.17 20.46
N ASP A 72 -18.02 -14.76 19.31
CA ASP A 72 -19.10 -15.74 19.16
C ASP A 72 -18.85 -16.99 20.03
N ASN A 73 -17.59 -17.41 20.21
CA ASN A 73 -17.24 -18.52 21.09
C ASN A 73 -17.29 -18.16 22.59
N ASP A 74 -17.06 -16.90 22.96
CA ASP A 74 -17.18 -16.43 24.35
C ASP A 74 -18.65 -16.34 24.80
N VAL A 75 -19.56 -15.95 23.89
CA VAL A 75 -21.00 -15.86 24.15
C VAL A 75 -21.65 -17.23 24.40
N ASP A 76 -21.17 -18.29 23.74
CA ASP A 76 -21.67 -19.66 23.93
C ASP A 76 -21.24 -20.28 25.29
N MET A 77 -20.34 -19.60 26.03
CA MET A 77 -19.77 -20.07 27.30
C MET A 77 -20.53 -19.56 28.54
N SER A 78 -21.82 -19.20 28.40
CA SER A 78 -22.66 -18.69 29.49
C SER A 78 -22.45 -19.47 30.81
N PRO A 79 -22.23 -18.77 31.95
CA PRO A 79 -21.83 -19.36 33.22
C PRO A 79 -23.02 -20.08 33.87
N GLY A 80 -23.26 -21.32 33.46
CA GLY A 80 -24.50 -21.99 33.85
C GLY A 80 -24.54 -23.50 33.67
N ASP A 81 -23.43 -24.25 33.78
CA ASP A 81 -23.49 -25.65 34.26
C ASP A 81 -22.10 -26.19 34.65
N SER A 82 -21.83 -26.27 35.96
CA SER A 82 -20.54 -26.63 36.55
C SER A 82 -20.29 -28.15 36.65
N SER A 83 -20.87 -28.98 35.77
CA SER A 83 -20.98 -30.43 36.04
C SER A 83 -20.19 -31.39 35.12
N THR A 84 -19.61 -30.95 34.01
CA THR A 84 -18.97 -31.86 33.01
C THR A 84 -17.48 -31.55 32.77
N GLY A 85 -16.69 -31.75 33.83
CA GLY A 85 -15.46 -31.00 34.11
C GLY A 85 -14.11 -31.36 33.45
N THR A 86 -14.03 -32.18 32.39
CA THR A 86 -12.70 -32.51 31.79
C THR A 86 -12.67 -32.56 30.27
N ALA A 87 -13.70 -33.11 29.60
CA ALA A 87 -13.75 -33.15 28.14
C ALA A 87 -13.99 -31.75 27.53
N ARG A 88 -14.90 -30.97 28.13
CA ARG A 88 -15.22 -29.59 27.72
C ARG A 88 -14.02 -28.65 27.86
N LYS A 89 -13.33 -28.67 29.00
CA LYS A 89 -12.08 -27.91 29.23
C LYS A 89 -10.96 -28.27 28.24
N LYS A 90 -10.85 -29.55 27.87
CA LYS A 90 -9.88 -30.01 26.86
C LYS A 90 -10.24 -29.52 25.45
N GLU A 91 -11.52 -29.33 25.16
CA GLU A 91 -11.99 -28.74 23.91
C GLU A 91 -11.76 -27.22 23.90
N GLU A 92 -12.07 -26.53 24.99
CA GLU A 92 -11.82 -25.09 25.19
C GLU A 92 -10.34 -24.72 25.01
N THR A 93 -9.43 -25.46 25.63
CA THR A 93 -7.97 -25.26 25.48
C THR A 93 -7.48 -25.47 24.05
N LYS A 94 -8.04 -26.43 23.29
CA LYS A 94 -7.71 -26.64 21.87
C LYS A 94 -8.23 -25.52 20.97
N THR A 95 -9.42 -25.00 21.28
CA THR A 95 -9.99 -23.83 20.57
C THR A 95 -9.11 -22.60 20.80
N LEU A 96 -8.64 -22.40 22.03
CA LEU A 96 -7.75 -21.31 22.41
C LEU A 96 -6.37 -21.41 21.74
N GLU A 97 -5.80 -22.62 21.65
CA GLU A 97 -4.57 -22.90 20.88
C GLU A 97 -4.74 -22.56 19.39
N THR A 98 -5.92 -22.87 18.83
CA THR A 98 -6.24 -22.54 17.43
C THR A 98 -6.29 -21.04 17.21
N PHE A 99 -6.90 -20.26 18.13
CA PHE A 99 -6.92 -18.80 18.03
C PHE A 99 -5.55 -18.16 18.17
N LEU A 100 -4.68 -18.69 19.03
CA LEU A 100 -3.28 -18.23 19.10
C LEU A 100 -2.54 -18.47 17.79
N ASN A 101 -2.68 -19.67 17.20
CA ASN A 101 -2.08 -19.96 15.91
C ASN A 101 -2.58 -19.03 14.80
N ASP A 102 -3.89 -18.78 14.73
CA ASP A 102 -4.48 -17.84 13.78
C ASP A 102 -3.98 -16.40 14.00
N THR A 103 -3.83 -15.98 15.25
CA THR A 103 -3.26 -14.67 15.62
C THR A 103 -1.81 -14.54 15.15
N PHE A 104 -0.98 -15.56 15.35
CA PHE A 104 0.40 -15.56 14.86
C PHE A 104 0.47 -15.53 13.33
N GLN A 105 -0.45 -16.21 12.63
CA GLN A 105 -0.52 -16.11 11.17
C GLN A 105 -0.86 -14.71 10.69
N VAL A 106 -1.81 -14.04 11.36
CA VAL A 106 -2.15 -12.63 11.09
C VAL A 106 -0.95 -11.72 11.33
N GLN A 107 -0.23 -11.90 12.44
CA GLN A 107 0.98 -11.13 12.75
C GLN A 107 2.08 -11.33 11.68
N ARG A 108 2.31 -12.57 11.24
CA ARG A 108 3.26 -12.86 10.15
C ARG A 108 2.86 -12.20 8.84
N TYR A 109 1.56 -12.23 8.49
CA TYR A 109 1.06 -11.58 7.28
C TYR A 109 1.19 -10.05 7.34
N MET A 110 0.99 -9.45 8.52
CA MET A 110 1.23 -8.03 8.75
C MET A 110 2.70 -7.66 8.49
N VAL A 111 3.64 -8.41 9.07
CA VAL A 111 5.09 -8.18 8.87
C VAL A 111 5.46 -8.30 7.38
N ALA A 112 4.98 -9.35 6.69
CA ALA A 112 5.22 -9.53 5.26
C ALA A 112 4.65 -8.38 4.41
N THR A 113 3.48 -7.85 4.79
CA THR A 113 2.85 -6.70 4.12
C THR A 113 3.67 -5.42 4.32
N GLY A 114 4.16 -5.17 5.55
CA GLY A 114 5.06 -4.06 5.86
C GLY A 114 6.38 -4.11 5.08
N GLN A 115 6.98 -5.29 4.96
CA GLN A 115 8.19 -5.50 4.15
C GLN A 115 7.92 -5.22 2.66
N LYS A 116 6.80 -5.70 2.11
CA LYS A 116 6.46 -5.47 0.70
C LYS A 116 6.24 -4.00 0.39
N LEU A 117 5.69 -3.26 1.35
CA LEU A 117 5.56 -1.81 1.24
C LEU A 117 6.94 -1.13 1.21
N MET A 118 7.88 -1.57 2.03
CA MET A 118 9.23 -1.01 2.04
C MET A 118 9.95 -1.20 0.70
N GLU A 119 9.76 -2.35 0.06
CA GLU A 119 10.23 -2.62 -1.30
C GLU A 119 9.59 -1.65 -2.32
N VAL A 120 8.29 -1.37 -2.20
CA VAL A 120 7.61 -0.40 -3.06
C VAL A 120 8.14 1.02 -2.85
N ARG A 121 8.38 1.43 -1.59
CA ARG A 121 9.00 2.73 -1.29
C ARG A 121 10.40 2.84 -1.91
N SER A 122 11.21 1.79 -1.83
CA SER A 122 12.54 1.75 -2.45
C SER A 122 12.47 1.86 -3.99
N LYS A 123 11.52 1.17 -4.62
CA LYS A 123 11.26 1.25 -6.07
C LYS A 123 10.78 2.64 -6.52
N ILE A 124 9.99 3.31 -5.68
CA ILE A 124 9.57 4.70 -5.90
C ILE A 124 10.73 5.66 -5.64
N ALA A 125 11.67 5.38 -4.75
CA ALA A 125 12.85 6.23 -4.60
C ALA A 125 13.82 6.10 -5.79
N SER A 126 14.00 4.89 -6.33
CA SER A 126 14.95 4.63 -7.43
C SER A 126 14.39 4.91 -8.83
N GLY A 127 13.11 4.64 -9.09
CA GLY A 127 12.47 4.85 -10.40
C GLY A 127 12.29 6.32 -10.80
N PHE A 128 12.52 7.26 -9.88
CA PHE A 128 12.39 8.70 -10.12
C PHE A 128 13.74 9.41 -10.29
N VAL A 129 14.86 8.70 -10.12
CA VAL A 129 16.22 9.24 -10.35
C VAL A 129 16.47 9.56 -11.84
N GLU A 130 15.64 9.06 -12.75
CA GLU A 130 15.79 9.22 -14.20
C GLU A 130 14.80 10.23 -14.83
N VAL A 131 14.09 11.02 -14.02
CA VAL A 131 13.26 12.13 -14.52
C VAL A 131 14.16 13.37 -14.68
N PRO A 132 14.39 13.88 -15.91
CA PRO A 132 15.25 15.04 -16.12
C PRO A 132 14.74 16.25 -15.33
N GLU A 133 15.64 16.97 -14.66
CA GLU A 133 15.38 18.20 -13.88
C GLU A 133 14.59 19.28 -14.67
N GLU A 134 14.50 19.17 -15.99
CA GLU A 134 13.68 20.06 -16.83
C GLU A 134 12.16 19.86 -16.65
N LEU A 135 11.69 18.71 -16.15
CA LEU A 135 10.26 18.46 -15.91
C LEU A 135 9.75 19.10 -14.61
N GLU A 136 10.65 19.34 -13.65
CA GLU A 136 10.37 19.94 -12.34
C GLU A 136 10.09 21.46 -12.43
N LYS A 137 10.45 22.10 -13.55
CA LYS A 137 10.24 23.54 -13.80
C LYS A 137 8.88 23.88 -14.41
N SER A 138 8.06 22.90 -14.80
CA SER A 138 6.69 23.18 -15.25
C SER A 138 5.77 23.29 -14.02
N ALA A 139 4.98 24.36 -13.95
CA ALA A 139 4.14 24.77 -12.81
C ALA A 139 3.00 23.81 -12.41
N GLY A 140 3.11 22.52 -12.76
CA GLY A 140 2.20 21.44 -12.39
C GLY A 140 2.92 20.09 -12.19
N SER A 141 4.24 20.09 -11.94
CA SER A 141 4.97 18.84 -11.68
C SER A 141 4.44 18.18 -10.40
N PHE A 142 3.96 16.95 -10.54
CA PHE A 142 3.56 16.10 -9.42
C PHE A 142 4.66 16.10 -8.34
N ASP A 143 4.37 16.65 -7.15
CA ASP A 143 5.34 16.70 -6.05
C ASP A 143 5.49 15.29 -5.46
N ILE A 144 6.41 14.55 -6.05
CA ILE A 144 6.73 13.16 -5.69
C ILE A 144 7.23 13.08 -4.25
N LYS A 145 7.91 14.13 -3.75
CA LYS A 145 8.41 14.16 -2.37
C LYS A 145 7.24 14.28 -1.40
N PHE A 146 6.30 15.18 -1.67
CA PHE A 146 5.08 15.30 -0.87
C PHE A 146 4.23 14.04 -0.96
N PHE A 147 4.04 13.47 -2.14
CA PHE A 147 3.31 12.22 -2.33
C PHE A 147 3.95 11.06 -1.55
N ALA A 148 5.26 10.86 -1.67
CA ALA A 148 5.98 9.83 -0.92
C ALA A 148 5.86 10.02 0.60
N LYS A 149 5.86 11.29 1.07
CA LYS A 149 5.65 11.62 2.48
C LYS A 149 4.24 11.28 2.95
N ASN A 150 3.19 11.63 2.20
CA ASN A 150 1.81 11.29 2.55
C ASN A 150 1.58 9.78 2.58
N ILE A 151 2.09 9.06 1.57
CA ILE A 151 2.05 7.60 1.53
C ILE A 151 2.81 7.01 2.73
N LYS A 152 3.94 7.62 3.13
CA LYS A 152 4.67 7.19 4.32
C LYS A 152 3.81 7.27 5.58
N THR A 153 3.19 8.43 5.81
CA THR A 153 2.36 8.69 6.98
C THR A 153 1.14 7.77 7.03
N LEU A 154 0.38 7.67 5.94
CA LEU A 154 -0.83 6.83 5.87
C LEU A 154 -0.54 5.37 6.26
N PHE A 155 0.56 4.81 5.75
CA PHE A 155 0.91 3.44 6.09
C PHE A 155 1.43 3.27 7.52
N GLN A 156 2.08 4.28 8.10
CA GLN A 156 2.47 4.23 9.52
C GLN A 156 1.23 4.22 10.42
N GLU A 157 0.20 4.98 10.07
CA GLU A 157 -1.07 5.00 10.79
C GLU A 157 -1.77 3.64 10.71
N VAL A 158 -1.89 3.07 9.50
CA VAL A 158 -2.51 1.73 9.31
C VAL A 158 -1.72 0.65 10.04
N GLN A 159 -0.38 0.66 9.98
CA GLN A 159 0.43 -0.33 10.71
C GLN A 159 0.25 -0.20 12.22
N ARG A 160 0.25 1.03 12.76
CA ARG A 160 0.04 1.27 14.20
C ARG A 160 -1.33 0.80 14.66
N ASP A 161 -2.39 1.09 13.90
CA ASP A 161 -3.75 0.63 14.23
C ASP A 161 -3.82 -0.90 14.28
N LEU A 162 -3.22 -1.58 13.29
CA LEU A 162 -3.17 -3.04 13.26
C LEU A 162 -2.34 -3.63 14.42
N GLU A 163 -1.19 -3.04 14.74
CA GLU A 163 -0.36 -3.46 15.89
C GLU A 163 -1.13 -3.35 17.20
N VAL A 164 -1.81 -2.22 17.44
CA VAL A 164 -2.63 -2.02 18.65
C VAL A 164 -3.73 -3.07 18.74
N ARG A 165 -4.43 -3.34 17.64
CA ARG A 165 -5.50 -4.35 17.60
C ARG A 165 -4.98 -5.76 17.86
N ILE A 166 -3.86 -6.15 17.26
CA ILE A 166 -3.24 -7.47 17.47
C ILE A 166 -2.73 -7.61 18.90
N THR A 167 -2.06 -6.59 19.47
CA THR A 167 -1.58 -6.62 20.86
C THR A 167 -2.73 -6.81 21.84
N ARG A 168 -3.88 -6.16 21.61
CA ARG A 168 -5.06 -6.34 22.45
C ARG A 168 -5.59 -7.78 22.38
N ILE A 169 -5.72 -8.35 21.19
CA ILE A 169 -6.14 -9.75 21.00
C ILE A 169 -5.18 -10.71 21.73
N ILE A 170 -3.87 -10.50 21.60
CA ILE A 170 -2.86 -11.32 22.30
C ILE A 170 -3.04 -11.21 23.81
N GLY A 171 -3.19 -9.99 24.34
CA GLY A 171 -3.39 -9.78 25.78
C GLY A 171 -4.67 -10.44 26.32
N ASP A 172 -5.77 -10.37 25.59
CA ASP A 172 -7.04 -11.01 25.96
C ASP A 172 -6.90 -12.56 25.97
N LEU A 173 -6.19 -13.13 24.98
CA LEU A 173 -5.91 -14.58 24.91
C LEU A 173 -4.97 -15.05 26.03
N GLU A 174 -3.88 -14.32 26.27
CA GLU A 174 -2.92 -14.63 27.34
C GLU A 174 -3.56 -14.51 28.73
N GLY A 175 -4.40 -13.50 28.94
CA GLY A 175 -5.17 -13.32 30.18
C GLY A 175 -6.13 -14.49 30.45
N THR A 176 -6.82 -14.96 29.42
CA THR A 176 -7.73 -16.11 29.50
C THR A 176 -6.96 -17.39 29.85
N LEU A 177 -5.82 -17.64 29.19
CA LEU A 177 -4.94 -18.78 29.51
C LEU A 177 -4.39 -18.72 30.94
N GLY A 178 -3.96 -17.54 31.40
CA GLY A 178 -3.45 -17.33 32.75
C GLY A 178 -4.49 -17.65 33.83
N CYS A 179 -5.74 -17.21 33.63
CA CYS A 179 -6.84 -17.49 34.53
C CYS A 179 -7.14 -19.00 34.61
N GLU A 180 -7.22 -19.70 33.47
CA GLU A 180 -7.46 -21.15 33.45
C GLU A 180 -6.30 -21.94 34.09
N GLY A 181 -5.06 -21.50 33.88
CA GLY A 181 -3.88 -22.06 34.55
C GLY A 181 -3.96 -21.93 36.07
N MET A 182 -4.35 -20.76 36.59
CA MET A 182 -4.56 -20.53 38.01
C MET A 182 -5.71 -21.37 38.59
N ILE A 183 -6.83 -21.51 37.86
CA ILE A 183 -7.97 -22.36 38.27
C ILE A 183 -7.54 -23.82 38.38
N ARG A 184 -6.70 -24.31 37.46
CA ARG A 184 -6.19 -25.69 37.47
C ARG A 184 -5.20 -25.96 38.60
N MET A 185 -4.44 -24.98 39.06
CA MET A 185 -3.55 -25.11 40.22
C MET A 185 -4.27 -25.07 41.58
N ARG A 186 -5.52 -24.58 41.61
CA ARG A 186 -6.31 -24.41 42.84
C ARG A 186 -7.26 -25.59 43.13
N ARG A 187 -7.40 -26.53 42.20
CA ARG A 187 -8.05 -27.84 42.40
C ARG A 187 -7.02 -28.86 42.84
#